data_AF-A0A1S3EXS8-F1
#
_entry.id   AF-A0A1S3EXS8-F1
#
_cell.length_a   1.000
_cell.length_b   1.000
_cell.length_c   1.000
_cell.angle_alpha   90.00
_cell.angle_beta   90.00
_cell.angle_gamma   90.00
#
_symmetry.space_group_name_H-M   'P 1'
#
loop_
_entity.id
_entity.type
_entity.pdbx_description
1 polymer ?
#
loop_
_entity_poly.entity_id
_entity_poly.type
_entity_poly.pdbx_seq_one_letter_code
_entity_poly.pdbx_strand_id
1 'polypeptide(L)'
;MGNPFRDPLSSFLKHWLLVYLWFLKEHSTRAPEELLPVLRLTAAAMHQKIQLQVENYLFLKYISEDMISPSRKLWRTFVVKGVAMCGDCVEKEYPNRGNTCLENGSFLLNFTGCAVCSKRDFMLITNKSLKEEDGEEIITYDHLCKNCHHVIARHEYTFSIMDEFQEYTMLCLLCGKAEDTISILPDDPRQMTLLF
;
A
#
# COMPACT_ATOMS: atom_id res chain seq x y z
N MET A 1 -8.55 43.19 19.19
CA MET A 1 -7.44 42.31 18.78
C MET A 1 -7.05 41.45 19.99
N GLY A 2 -7.43 40.17 20.00
CA GLY A 2 -7.10 39.23 21.07
C GLY A 2 -7.02 37.83 20.46
N ASN A 3 -5.82 37.22 20.53
CA ASN A 3 -5.48 35.96 19.87
C ASN A 3 -6.33 34.78 20.38
N PRO A 4 -6.87 33.90 19.50
CA PRO A 4 -7.64 32.72 19.88
C PRO A 4 -6.83 31.42 19.78
N PHE A 5 -5.54 31.42 20.12
CA PHE A 5 -4.73 30.21 20.23
C PHE A 5 -4.03 30.20 21.60
N ARG A 6 -4.70 29.60 22.59
CA ARG A 6 -4.10 29.31 23.90
C ARG A 6 -4.03 27.79 23.99
N ASP A 7 -2.94 27.23 23.45
CA ASP A 7 -2.69 25.79 23.41
C ASP A 7 -2.59 25.20 24.83
N PRO A 8 -3.45 24.23 25.19
CA PRO A 8 -3.35 23.51 26.48
C PRO A 8 -2.05 22.70 26.61
N LEU A 9 -1.42 22.37 25.49
CA LEU A 9 -0.19 21.57 25.40
C LEU A 9 1.05 22.29 25.96
N SER A 10 1.09 23.62 25.97
CA SER A 10 2.27 24.36 26.48
C SER A 10 2.39 24.33 28.01
N SER A 11 1.27 24.16 28.73
CA SER A 11 1.27 24.12 30.20
C SER A 11 1.73 22.76 30.73
N PHE A 12 1.37 21.68 30.04
CA PHE A 12 1.77 20.31 30.41
C PHE A 12 3.27 20.06 30.22
N LEU A 13 3.83 20.54 29.11
CA LEU A 13 5.26 20.42 28.82
C LEU A 13 6.12 21.22 29.81
N LYS A 14 5.67 22.41 30.22
CA LYS A 14 6.34 23.21 31.25
C LYS A 14 6.32 22.51 32.61
N HIS A 15 5.22 21.86 32.97
CA HIS A 15 5.11 21.13 34.23
C HIS A 15 6.03 19.90 34.25
N TRP A 16 6.09 19.14 33.15
CA TRP A 16 7.00 18.01 33.01
C TRP A 16 8.48 18.41 33.02
N LEU A 17 8.84 19.53 32.38
CA LEU A 17 10.20 20.05 32.40
C LEU A 17 10.63 20.45 33.82
N LEU A 18 9.73 21.08 34.59
CA LEU A 18 9.99 21.48 35.97
C LEU A 18 10.12 20.28 36.92
N VAL A 19 9.27 19.25 36.76
CA VAL A 19 9.37 18.00 37.53
C VAL A 19 10.68 17.26 37.22
N TYR A 20 11.10 17.25 35.96
CA TYR A 20 12.37 16.65 35.54
C TYR A 20 13.60 17.39 36.08
N LEU A 21 13.58 18.73 36.06
CA LEU A 21 14.64 19.55 36.62
C LEU A 21 14.71 19.47 38.16
N TRP A 22 13.55 19.32 38.83
CA TRP A 22 13.49 19.06 40.26
C TRP A 22 14.06 17.67 40.61
N PHE A 23 13.71 16.63 39.85
CA PHE A 23 14.24 15.28 40.02
C PHE A 23 15.77 15.19 39.82
N LEU A 24 16.32 15.93 38.85
CA LEU A 24 17.76 16.06 38.65
C LEU A 24 18.48 16.77 39.81
N LYS A 25 17.80 17.71 40.48
CA LYS A 25 18.35 18.45 41.62
C LYS A 25 18.34 17.63 42.91
N GLU A 26 17.34 16.79 43.13
CA GLU A 26 17.17 16.01 44.37
C GLU A 26 18.05 14.74 44.43
N HIS A 27 18.45 14.17 43.28
CA HIS A 27 19.16 12.87 43.20
C HIS A 27 20.61 12.92 42.71
N SER A 28 21.22 14.10 42.58
CA SER A 28 22.61 14.23 42.09
C SER A 28 23.65 14.11 43.21
N THR A 29 24.05 12.87 43.53
CA THR A 29 25.35 12.59 44.19
C THR A 29 26.30 11.78 43.28
N ARG A 30 26.10 11.82 41.96
CA ARG A 30 26.97 11.16 40.97
C ARG A 30 27.55 12.16 39.98
N ALA A 31 28.80 11.93 39.61
CA ALA A 31 29.55 12.78 38.71
C ALA A 31 28.85 12.91 37.34
N PRO A 32 28.91 14.09 36.69
CA PRO A 32 28.17 14.41 35.47
C PRO A 32 28.50 13.52 34.26
N GLU A 33 29.63 12.80 34.27
CA GLU A 33 30.02 11.88 33.20
C GLU A 33 29.20 10.57 33.15
N GLU A 34 28.64 10.11 34.29
CA GLU A 34 27.86 8.86 34.34
C GLU A 34 26.39 9.02 33.95
N LEU A 35 25.87 10.27 33.88
CA LEU A 35 24.47 10.57 33.56
C LEU A 35 24.24 10.78 32.05
N LEU A 36 25.28 11.15 31.29
CA LEU A 36 25.23 11.39 29.85
C LEU A 36 24.70 10.21 29.02
N PRO A 37 25.11 8.94 29.27
CA PRO A 37 24.59 7.79 28.53
C PRO A 37 23.10 7.52 28.81
N VAL A 38 22.68 7.67 30.07
CA VAL A 38 21.29 7.44 30.51
C VAL A 38 20.37 8.52 29.93
N LEU A 39 20.81 9.79 29.93
CA LEU A 39 20.09 10.91 29.33
C LEU A 39 19.94 10.77 27.80
N ARG A 40 20.96 10.22 27.11
CA ARG A 40 20.88 9.92 25.68
C ARG A 40 19.91 8.79 25.38
N LEU A 41 19.88 7.74 26.19
CA LEU A 41 18.93 6.63 26.06
C LEU A 41 17.49 7.08 26.29
N THR A 42 17.24 7.92 27.30
CA THR A 42 15.89 8.45 27.56
C THR A 42 15.43 9.45 26.50
N ALA A 43 16.33 10.30 25.98
CA ALA A 43 16.04 11.18 24.86
C ALA A 43 15.75 10.40 23.56
N ALA A 44 16.50 9.33 23.28
CA ALA A 44 16.26 8.44 22.14
C ALA A 44 14.91 7.71 22.27
N ALA A 45 14.59 7.18 23.46
CA ALA A 45 13.30 6.54 23.72
C ALA A 45 12.13 7.52 23.61
N MET A 46 12.30 8.77 24.06
CA MET A 46 11.30 9.83 23.92
C MET A 46 11.13 10.23 22.45
N HIS A 47 12.22 10.36 21.68
CA HIS A 47 12.16 10.64 20.25
C HIS A 47 11.46 9.51 19.49
N GLN A 48 11.75 8.25 19.82
CA GLN A 48 11.10 7.08 19.24
C GLN A 48 9.60 7.02 19.59
N LYS A 49 9.22 7.39 20.82
CA LYS A 49 7.82 7.48 21.24
C LYS A 49 7.06 8.61 20.54
N ILE A 50 7.72 9.76 20.32
CA ILE A 50 7.17 10.88 19.53
C ILE A 50 7.02 10.46 18.07
N GLN A 51 8.02 9.78 17.49
CA GLN A 51 7.96 9.27 16.11
C GLN A 51 6.78 8.30 15.95
N LEU A 52 6.62 7.34 16.86
CA LEU A 52 5.50 6.40 16.87
C LEU A 52 4.15 7.10 17.11
N GLN A 53 4.10 8.16 17.91
CA GLN A 53 2.88 8.96 18.08
C GLN A 53 2.55 9.78 16.83
N VAL A 54 3.55 10.32 16.13
CA VAL A 54 3.38 11.03 14.86
C VAL A 54 2.96 10.06 13.76
N GLU A 55 3.56 8.87 13.67
CA GLU A 55 3.16 7.80 12.75
C GLU A 55 1.75 7.31 13.07
N ASN A 56 1.40 7.08 14.33
CA ASN A 56 0.04 6.74 14.73
C ASN A 56 -0.95 7.88 14.46
N TYR A 57 -0.55 9.13 14.62
CA TYR A 57 -1.39 10.28 14.29
C TYR A 57 -1.57 10.44 12.78
N LEU A 58 -0.52 10.22 11.98
CA LEU A 58 -0.61 10.20 10.52
C LEU A 58 -1.42 8.99 10.03
N PHE A 59 -1.28 7.83 10.64
CA PHE A 59 -2.08 6.63 10.38
C PHE A 59 -3.54 6.85 10.74
N LEU A 60 -3.85 7.40 11.91
CA LEU A 60 -5.22 7.74 12.31
C LEU A 60 -5.81 8.87 11.46
N LYS A 61 -4.99 9.85 11.06
CA LYS A 61 -5.40 10.94 10.18
C LYS A 61 -5.70 10.43 8.78
N TYR A 62 -4.85 9.57 8.24
CA TYR A 62 -5.07 8.82 6.99
C TYR A 62 -6.38 8.03 7.03
N ILE A 63 -6.64 7.29 8.12
CA ILE A 63 -7.91 6.57 8.34
C ILE A 63 -9.10 7.53 8.51
N SER A 64 -8.90 8.73 9.08
CA SER A 64 -9.99 9.68 9.34
C SER A 64 -10.38 10.54 8.13
N GLU A 65 -9.44 10.86 7.24
CA GLU A 65 -9.73 11.59 6.00
C GLU A 65 -10.51 10.72 5.00
N ASP A 66 -10.37 9.39 5.08
CA ASP A 66 -11.18 8.41 4.35
C ASP A 66 -12.59 8.18 4.95
N MET A 67 -12.92 8.80 6.09
CA MET A 67 -14.18 8.60 6.85
C MET A 67 -15.18 9.77 6.73
N ILE A 68 -15.27 10.42 5.57
CA ILE A 68 -16.33 11.39 5.26
C ILE A 68 -17.17 10.90 4.05
N SER A 69 -18.09 9.94 4.29
CA SER A 69 -19.58 10.08 4.18
C SER A 69 -20.20 9.34 2.96
N PRO A 70 -21.51 8.94 2.93
CA PRO A 70 -22.42 8.41 3.96
C PRO A 70 -22.95 7.00 3.61
N SER A 71 -23.61 6.33 4.55
CA SER A 71 -24.32 5.03 4.41
C SER A 71 -23.42 3.78 4.37
N ARG A 72 -23.21 3.18 5.56
CA ARG A 72 -22.50 1.90 5.72
C ARG A 72 -23.29 0.76 5.09
N LYS A 73 -23.01 0.47 3.83
CA LYS A 73 -23.05 -0.89 3.31
C LYS A 73 -21.66 -1.46 3.60
N LEU A 74 -21.57 -2.59 4.29
CA LEU A 74 -20.29 -3.25 4.56
C LEU A 74 -19.75 -3.80 3.23
N TRP A 75 -18.83 -3.07 2.60
CA TRP A 75 -18.19 -3.52 1.36
C TRP A 75 -17.08 -4.51 1.68
N ARG A 76 -16.86 -5.49 0.80
CA ARG A 76 -15.71 -6.38 0.87
C ARG A 76 -14.46 -5.62 0.42
N THR A 77 -13.76 -5.05 1.40
CA THR A 77 -12.46 -4.41 1.20
C THR A 77 -11.34 -5.42 1.38
N PHE A 78 -10.46 -5.49 0.38
CA PHE A 78 -9.27 -6.33 0.40
C PHE A 78 -8.04 -5.44 0.47
N VAL A 79 -7.15 -5.69 1.42
CA VAL A 79 -5.89 -4.96 1.53
C VAL A 79 -4.77 -5.85 1.00
N VAL A 80 -4.25 -5.52 -0.18
CA VAL A 80 -3.05 -6.17 -0.74
C VAL A 80 -1.99 -5.10 -0.93
N LYS A 81 -0.78 -5.33 -0.39
CA LYS A 81 0.33 -4.34 -0.41
C LYS A 81 -0.08 -2.94 0.10
N GLY A 82 -1.02 -2.86 1.05
CA GLY A 82 -1.49 -1.60 1.67
C GLY A 82 -2.58 -0.84 0.90
N VAL A 83 -3.03 -1.33 -0.26
CA VAL A 83 -4.10 -0.70 -1.06
C VAL A 83 -5.43 -1.41 -0.83
N ALA A 84 -6.45 -0.67 -0.40
CA ALA A 84 -7.82 -1.20 -0.24
C ALA A 84 -8.54 -1.28 -1.60
N MET A 85 -8.71 -2.50 -2.09
CA MET A 85 -9.47 -2.82 -3.31
C MET A 85 -10.90 -3.25 -2.97
N CYS A 86 -11.84 -3.02 -3.88
CA CYS A 86 -13.24 -3.36 -3.67
C CYS A 86 -13.67 -4.60 -4.44
N GLY A 87 -13.95 -5.68 -3.70
CA GLY A 87 -14.45 -6.92 -4.28
C GLY A 87 -15.87 -6.80 -4.84
N ASP A 88 -16.67 -5.86 -4.35
CA ASP A 88 -18.05 -5.70 -4.81
C ASP A 88 -18.16 -4.96 -6.15
N CYS A 89 -17.03 -4.48 -6.71
CA CYS A 89 -16.99 -3.90 -8.06
C CYS A 89 -16.81 -4.95 -9.17
N VAL A 90 -16.47 -6.20 -8.80
CA VAL A 90 -16.16 -7.28 -9.73
C VAL A 90 -17.12 -8.44 -9.57
N GLU A 91 -17.40 -9.18 -10.65
CA GLU A 91 -18.25 -10.38 -10.61
C GLU A 91 -17.51 -11.53 -9.91
N LYS A 92 -16.26 -11.76 -10.32
CA LYS A 92 -15.38 -12.78 -9.79
C LYS A 92 -14.05 -12.17 -9.40
N GLU A 93 -13.58 -12.50 -8.20
CA GLU A 93 -12.26 -12.11 -7.73
C GLU A 93 -11.20 -12.93 -8.48
N TYR A 94 -10.20 -12.26 -9.06
CA TYR A 94 -9.07 -12.89 -9.76
C TYR A 94 -9.51 -13.98 -10.76
N PRO A 95 -10.35 -13.67 -11.77
CA PRO A 95 -10.79 -14.68 -12.73
C PRO A 95 -9.58 -15.31 -13.43
N ASN A 96 -9.56 -16.64 -13.55
CA ASN A 96 -8.51 -17.33 -14.29
C ASN A 96 -8.61 -16.97 -15.79
N ARG A 97 -7.50 -16.55 -16.40
CA ARG A 97 -7.42 -16.17 -17.83
C ARG A 97 -6.58 -17.14 -18.66
N GLY A 98 -6.33 -18.34 -18.15
CA GLY A 98 -5.43 -19.31 -18.76
C GLY A 98 -4.04 -18.72 -18.88
N ASN A 99 -3.55 -18.67 -20.12
CA ASN A 99 -2.26 -18.13 -20.50
C ASN A 99 -2.31 -16.66 -20.98
N THR A 100 -3.46 -15.99 -20.87
CA THR A 100 -3.59 -14.59 -21.31
C THR A 100 -3.05 -13.62 -20.25
N CYS A 101 -1.79 -13.25 -20.38
CA CYS A 101 -1.12 -12.21 -19.58
C CYS A 101 -1.11 -10.89 -20.35
N LEU A 102 -1.69 -9.83 -19.78
CA LEU A 102 -1.75 -8.50 -20.43
C LEU A 102 -1.09 -7.45 -19.53
N GLU A 103 -0.17 -6.68 -20.10
CA GLU A 103 0.46 -5.53 -19.44
C GLU A 103 -0.41 -4.26 -19.43
N ASN A 104 -1.48 -4.22 -20.24
CA ASN A 104 -2.36 -3.06 -20.38
C ASN A 104 -3.83 -3.48 -20.54
N GLY A 105 -4.72 -2.53 -20.25
CA GLY A 105 -6.15 -2.66 -20.52
C GLY A 105 -6.96 -2.94 -19.26
N SER A 106 -8.21 -3.38 -19.43
CA SER A 106 -9.15 -3.65 -18.34
C SER A 106 -10.15 -4.72 -18.76
N PHE A 107 -10.42 -5.70 -17.91
CA PHE A 107 -11.36 -6.76 -18.23
C PHE A 107 -12.81 -6.36 -17.91
N LEU A 108 -13.41 -5.59 -18.82
CA LEU A 108 -14.75 -5.01 -18.64
C LEU A 108 -15.88 -6.04 -18.44
N LEU A 109 -15.70 -7.27 -18.93
CA LEU A 109 -16.68 -8.35 -18.72
C LEU A 109 -16.80 -8.76 -17.25
N ASN A 110 -15.72 -8.64 -16.47
CA ASN A 110 -15.73 -8.92 -15.04
C ASN A 110 -16.17 -7.71 -14.20
N PHE A 111 -16.34 -6.53 -14.81
CA PHE A 111 -16.76 -5.31 -14.12
C PHE A 111 -18.29 -5.20 -14.10
N THR A 112 -18.87 -5.39 -12.91
CA THR A 112 -20.32 -5.33 -12.67
C THR A 112 -20.81 -3.89 -12.46
N GLY A 113 -19.93 -3.02 -11.97
CA GLY A 113 -20.20 -1.60 -11.71
C GLY A 113 -19.54 -1.17 -10.41
N CYS A 114 -19.29 0.13 -10.25
CA CYS A 114 -18.64 0.61 -9.03
C CYS A 114 -19.59 0.51 -7.83
N ALA A 115 -19.23 -0.23 -6.79
CA ALA A 115 -20.03 -0.38 -5.58
C ALA A 115 -20.25 0.94 -4.81
N VAL A 116 -19.35 1.91 -4.98
CA VAL A 116 -19.41 3.22 -4.32
C VAL A 116 -20.48 4.11 -4.95
N CYS A 117 -20.38 4.35 -6.28
CA CYS A 117 -21.25 5.30 -6.98
C CYS A 117 -22.34 4.63 -7.82
N SER A 118 -22.37 3.29 -7.85
CA SER A 118 -23.31 2.46 -8.63
C SER A 118 -23.26 2.69 -10.14
N LYS A 119 -22.23 3.36 -10.66
CA LYS A 119 -22.05 3.61 -12.10
C LYS A 119 -21.19 2.53 -12.75
N ARG A 120 -21.55 2.18 -13.97
CA ARG A 120 -20.84 1.22 -14.82
C ARG A 120 -20.34 1.93 -16.07
N ASP A 121 -19.42 2.87 -15.85
CA ASP A 121 -18.71 3.59 -16.91
C ASP A 121 -17.30 3.02 -17.12
N PHE A 122 -16.59 3.51 -18.14
CA PHE A 122 -15.18 3.18 -18.35
C PHE A 122 -14.33 3.49 -17.11
N MET A 123 -13.27 2.72 -16.89
CA MET A 123 -12.33 2.91 -15.79
C MET A 123 -11.13 3.74 -16.23
N LEU A 124 -10.54 4.45 -15.27
CA LEU A 124 -9.26 5.13 -15.42
C LEU A 124 -8.13 4.21 -15.00
N ILE A 125 -6.99 4.32 -15.69
CA ILE A 125 -5.73 3.71 -15.28
C ILE A 125 -4.82 4.82 -14.77
N THR A 126 -4.27 4.67 -13.56
CA THR A 126 -3.35 5.63 -12.95
C THR A 126 -2.22 4.91 -12.21
N ASN A 127 -1.26 5.67 -11.67
CA ASN A 127 -0.13 5.16 -10.90
C ASN A 127 0.67 4.07 -11.64
N LYS A 128 0.75 4.17 -12.98
CA LYS A 128 1.51 3.21 -13.77
C LYS A 128 2.99 3.36 -13.42
N SER A 129 3.60 2.26 -12.97
CA SER A 129 5.03 2.15 -12.69
C SER A 129 5.61 0.97 -13.43
N LEU A 130 6.83 1.13 -13.93
CA LEU A 130 7.64 0.06 -14.49
C LEU A 130 8.88 -0.09 -13.60
N LYS A 131 9.21 -1.32 -13.22
CA LYS A 131 10.42 -1.68 -12.48
C LYS A 131 11.16 -2.77 -13.23
N GLU A 132 12.48 -2.66 -13.29
CA GLU A 132 13.36 -3.68 -13.87
C GLU A 132 14.35 -4.07 -12.77
N GLU A 133 14.32 -5.31 -12.33
CA GLU A 133 15.18 -5.85 -11.27
C GLU A 133 15.60 -7.26 -11.65
N ASP A 134 16.90 -7.57 -11.61
CA ASP A 134 17.44 -8.92 -11.86
C ASP A 134 16.97 -9.62 -13.17
N GLY A 135 16.68 -8.84 -14.23
CA GLY A 135 16.19 -9.38 -15.51
C GLY A 135 14.69 -9.68 -15.53
N GLU A 136 13.97 -9.28 -14.49
CA GLU A 136 12.51 -9.25 -14.39
C GLU A 136 11.99 -7.83 -14.64
N GLU A 137 11.00 -7.70 -15.51
CA GLU A 137 10.25 -6.48 -15.78
C GLU A 137 8.87 -6.55 -15.12
N ILE A 138 8.59 -5.63 -14.20
CA ILE A 138 7.34 -5.57 -13.44
C ILE A 138 6.60 -4.27 -13.77
N ILE A 139 5.40 -4.41 -14.33
CA ILE A 139 4.47 -3.32 -14.61
C ILE A 139 3.35 -3.37 -13.58
N THR A 140 3.14 -2.25 -12.86
CA THR A 140 2.00 -2.11 -11.95
C THR A 140 1.19 -0.85 -12.23
N TYR A 141 -0.13 -0.92 -12.08
CA TYR A 141 -1.02 0.23 -12.18
C TYR A 141 -2.34 -0.01 -11.45
N ASP A 142 -3.11 1.04 -11.18
CA ASP A 142 -4.40 0.95 -10.50
C ASP A 142 -5.57 1.27 -11.44
N HIS A 143 -6.65 0.51 -11.32
CA HIS A 143 -7.94 0.75 -11.97
C HIS A 143 -8.84 1.58 -11.04
N LEU A 144 -9.23 2.76 -11.50
CA LEU A 144 -10.11 3.67 -10.76
C LEU A 144 -11.45 3.83 -11.47
N CYS A 145 -12.52 3.94 -10.69
CA CYS A 145 -13.80 4.37 -11.21
C CYS A 145 -13.67 5.78 -11.79
N LYS A 146 -14.01 5.99 -13.07
CA LYS A 146 -13.99 7.33 -13.69
C LYS A 146 -14.82 8.37 -12.95
N ASN A 147 -15.85 7.92 -12.23
CA ASN A 147 -16.86 8.82 -11.69
C ASN A 147 -16.64 9.22 -10.23
N CYS A 148 -16.03 8.38 -9.41
CA CYS A 148 -15.74 8.67 -8.00
C CYS A 148 -14.27 8.48 -7.63
N HIS A 149 -13.42 8.11 -8.60
CA HIS A 149 -11.99 7.81 -8.41
C HIS A 149 -11.70 6.72 -7.37
N HIS A 150 -12.71 5.92 -7.03
CA HIS A 150 -12.57 4.75 -6.19
C HIS A 150 -11.65 3.71 -6.83
N VAL A 151 -10.70 3.18 -6.07
CA VAL A 151 -9.79 2.12 -6.51
C VAL A 151 -10.53 0.78 -6.57
N ILE A 152 -10.72 0.28 -7.78
CA ILE A 152 -11.42 -0.97 -8.06
C ILE A 152 -10.46 -2.14 -7.89
N ALA A 153 -9.30 -2.08 -8.53
CA ALA A 153 -8.31 -3.14 -8.53
C ALA A 153 -6.91 -2.59 -8.80
N ARG A 154 -5.90 -3.31 -8.32
CA ARG A 154 -4.50 -3.11 -8.70
C ARG A 154 -4.09 -4.20 -9.67
N HIS A 155 -3.43 -3.80 -10.73
CA HIS A 155 -2.90 -4.66 -11.77
C HIS A 155 -1.40 -4.81 -11.60
N GLU A 156 -0.93 -6.04 -11.64
CA GLU A 156 0.47 -6.42 -11.63
C GLU A 156 0.69 -7.37 -12.80
N TYR A 157 1.65 -7.03 -13.64
CA TYR A 157 2.12 -7.85 -14.75
C TYR A 157 3.63 -7.97 -14.59
N THR A 158 4.12 -9.19 -14.73
CA THR A 158 5.54 -9.50 -14.66
C THR A 158 5.92 -10.24 -15.94
N PHE A 159 7.07 -9.84 -16.48
CA PHE A 159 7.78 -10.53 -17.54
C PHE A 159 9.18 -10.87 -17.05
N SER A 160 9.64 -12.08 -17.29
CA SER A 160 11.03 -12.47 -17.02
C SER A 160 11.53 -13.44 -18.09
N ILE A 161 12.86 -13.51 -18.22
CA ILE A 161 13.51 -14.53 -19.04
C ILE A 161 14.24 -15.48 -18.08
N MET A 162 13.81 -16.74 -18.06
CA MET A 162 14.41 -17.79 -17.25
C MET A 162 14.96 -18.87 -18.18
N ASP A 163 16.28 -19.05 -18.18
CA ASP A 163 17.01 -19.95 -19.06
C ASP A 163 16.66 -19.75 -20.55
N GLU A 164 15.92 -20.68 -21.15
CA GLU A 164 15.48 -20.68 -22.55
C GLU A 164 13.98 -20.37 -22.71
N PHE A 165 13.36 -19.77 -21.69
CA PHE A 165 11.94 -19.46 -21.66
C PHE A 165 11.65 -18.01 -21.28
N GLN A 166 10.64 -17.45 -21.93
CA GLN A 166 9.98 -16.22 -21.53
C GLN A 166 8.82 -16.59 -20.62
N GLU A 167 8.79 -16.02 -19.42
CA GLU A 167 7.73 -16.22 -18.43
C GLU A 167 6.89 -14.95 -18.30
N TYR A 168 5.58 -15.13 -18.29
CA TYR A 168 4.60 -14.07 -18.16
C TYR A 168 3.67 -14.38 -17.02
N THR A 169 3.51 -13.46 -16.08
CA THR A 169 2.50 -13.58 -15.04
C THR A 169 1.66 -12.32 -14.94
N MET A 170 0.39 -12.48 -14.60
CA MET A 170 -0.54 -11.38 -14.40
C MET A 170 -1.40 -11.65 -13.18
N LEU A 171 -1.52 -10.65 -12.31
CA LEU A 171 -2.36 -10.70 -11.13
C LEU A 171 -3.13 -9.39 -10.96
N CYS A 172 -4.46 -9.48 -11.09
CA CYS A 172 -5.36 -8.35 -10.90
C CYS A 172 -6.73 -8.84 -10.44
N LEU A 173 -7.30 -8.19 -9.43
CA LEU A 173 -8.63 -8.52 -8.90
C LEU A 173 -9.71 -8.46 -9.99
N LEU A 174 -9.58 -7.47 -10.88
CA LEU A 174 -10.47 -7.23 -12.02
C LEU A 174 -10.06 -8.04 -13.27
N CYS A 175 -8.80 -7.92 -13.72
CA CYS A 175 -8.37 -8.47 -15.00
C CYS A 175 -8.19 -9.99 -14.98
N GLY A 176 -7.75 -10.52 -13.84
CA GLY A 176 -7.59 -11.95 -13.63
C GLY A 176 -6.22 -12.36 -13.11
N LYS A 177 -6.09 -13.67 -12.95
CA LYS A 177 -4.84 -14.38 -12.73
C LYS A 177 -4.49 -15.19 -13.98
N ALA A 178 -3.27 -15.04 -14.47
CA ALA A 178 -2.72 -15.80 -15.60
C ALA A 178 -1.22 -16.05 -15.44
N GLU A 179 -0.76 -17.16 -15.99
CA GLU A 179 0.65 -17.56 -16.06
C GLU A 179 0.86 -18.18 -17.45
N ASP A 180 1.90 -17.78 -18.16
CA ASP A 180 2.29 -18.32 -19.47
C ASP A 180 3.81 -18.47 -19.58
N THR A 181 4.25 -19.41 -20.41
CA THR A 181 5.67 -19.68 -20.65
C THR A 181 5.89 -20.03 -22.11
N ILE A 182 6.77 -19.29 -22.78
CA ILE A 182 7.05 -19.44 -24.22
C ILE A 182 8.55 -19.73 -24.40
N SER A 183 8.89 -20.78 -25.14
CA SER A 183 10.30 -21.06 -25.47
C SER A 183 10.88 -19.98 -26.37
N ILE A 184 12.12 -19.56 -26.09
CA ILE A 184 12.86 -18.62 -26.95
C ILE A 184 13.54 -19.34 -28.12
N LEU A 185 13.59 -20.68 -28.09
CA LEU A 185 14.19 -21.49 -29.12
C LEU A 185 13.30 -21.56 -30.36
N PRO A 186 13.89 -21.75 -31.57
CA PRO A 186 13.13 -21.90 -32.80
C PRO A 186 12.22 -23.15 -32.79
N ASP A 187 12.66 -24.22 -32.14
CA ASP A 187 11.89 -25.44 -31.90
C ASP A 187 11.70 -25.62 -30.39
N ASP A 188 10.45 -25.63 -29.92
CA ASP A 188 10.15 -25.83 -28.51
C ASP A 188 10.52 -27.27 -28.09
N PRO A 189 11.52 -27.46 -27.20
CA PRO A 189 11.98 -28.79 -26.83
C PRO A 189 10.90 -29.63 -26.15
N ARG A 190 9.85 -28.98 -25.59
CA ARG A 190 8.70 -29.67 -24.99
C ARG A 190 7.76 -30.27 -26.05
N GLN A 191 7.69 -29.67 -27.24
CA GLN A 191 6.81 -30.11 -28.32
C GLN A 191 7.40 -31.25 -29.15
N MET A 192 8.73 -31.39 -29.19
CA MET A 192 9.41 -32.49 -29.89
C MET A 192 9.12 -33.88 -29.28
N THR A 193 8.68 -33.95 -28.02
CA THR A 193 8.45 -35.22 -27.30
C THR A 193 7.18 -35.96 -27.76
N LEU A 194 6.31 -35.33 -28.55
CA LEU A 194 5.02 -35.92 -28.99
C LEU A 194 5.08 -36.69 -30.32
N LEU A 195 6.27 -36.91 -30.89
CA LEU A 195 6.43 -37.54 -32.20
C LEU A 195 6.87 -39.03 -32.16
N PHE A 196 6.79 -39.70 -31.02
CA PHE A 196 7.15 -41.13 -30.88
C PHE A 196 6.08 -41.96 -30.19
#